data_AF-A0A662V5Q2-F1
#
_entry.id   AF-A0A662V5Q2-F1
#
_cell.length_a   1.000
_cell.length_b   1.000
_cell.length_c   1.000
_cell.angle_alpha   90.00
_cell.angle_beta   90.00
_cell.angle_gamma   90.00
#
_symmetry.space_group_name_H-M   'P 1'
#
loop_
_entity.id
_entity.type
_entity.pdbx_description
1 polymer ?
#
loop_
_entity_poly.entity_id
_entity_poly.type
_entity_poly.pdbx_seq_one_letter_code
_entity_poly.pdbx_strand_id
1 'polypeptide(L)'
;MHRVRLVFDIPCIGFARRYKRVLEAKGIEVIIPSDGVARHDLSLHAYAVSRNAIVVTTDKRFPDPKIVLPMYTKEGKKPKYEKWHTALMKELRRLRAGFNATDKSDPFHY
;
A
#
# COMPACT_ATOMS: atom_id res chain seq x y z
N MET A 1 -1.67 18.28 5.22
CA MET A 1 -1.55 17.11 4.31
C MET A 1 -1.74 15.84 5.10
N HIS A 2 -2.72 15.01 4.75
CA HIS A 2 -2.89 13.70 5.39
C HIS A 2 -1.71 12.78 5.05
N ARG A 3 -1.10 12.18 6.07
CA ARG A 3 0.00 11.22 5.94
C ARG A 3 -0.56 9.94 5.32
N VAL A 4 0.02 9.48 4.20
CA VAL A 4 -0.39 8.19 3.58
C VAL A 4 -0.03 7.06 4.54
N ARG A 5 -0.98 6.17 4.82
CA ARG A 5 -0.78 5.01 5.70
C ARG A 5 -0.87 3.72 4.92
N LEU A 6 0.09 2.82 5.13
CA LEU A 6 0.17 1.52 4.49
C LEU A 6 0.13 0.41 5.53
N VAL A 7 -0.82 -0.52 5.37
CA VAL A 7 -0.88 -1.76 6.15
C VAL A 7 -0.38 -2.90 5.26
N PHE A 8 0.54 -3.71 5.76
CA PHE A 8 1.16 -4.77 4.95
C PHE A 8 0.58 -6.15 5.27
N ASP A 9 0.13 -6.84 4.24
CA ASP A 9 -0.26 -8.25 4.27
C ASP A 9 0.96 -9.15 4.54
N ILE A 10 0.71 -10.37 5.04
CA ILE A 10 1.72 -11.35 5.47
C ILE A 10 2.84 -11.54 4.44
N PRO A 11 2.57 -11.79 3.14
CA PRO A 11 3.63 -11.99 2.15
C PRO A 11 4.55 -10.77 1.97
N CYS A 12 4.07 -9.58 2.36
CA CYS A 12 4.75 -8.30 2.20
C CYS A 12 5.43 -7.80 3.50
N ILE A 13 5.24 -8.45 4.64
CA ILE A 13 5.82 -8.01 5.94
C ILE A 13 7.35 -7.92 5.88
N GLY A 14 8.02 -8.91 5.28
CA GLY A 14 9.49 -8.91 5.17
C GLY A 14 10.02 -7.70 4.40
N PHE A 15 9.29 -7.28 3.36
CA PHE A 15 9.57 -6.06 2.61
C PHE A 15 9.32 -4.81 3.46
N ALA A 16 8.18 -4.75 4.15
CA ALA A 16 7.82 -3.63 5.03
C ALA A 16 8.90 -3.39 6.09
N ARG A 17 9.39 -4.44 6.75
CA ARG A 17 10.47 -4.37 7.75
C ARG A 17 11.74 -3.79 7.15
N ARG A 18 12.16 -4.26 5.97
CA ARG A 18 13.39 -3.80 5.32
C ARG A 18 13.31 -2.34 4.87
N TYR A 19 12.16 -1.90 4.35
CA TYR A 19 11.98 -0.57 3.76
C TYR A 19 11.29 0.44 4.68
N LYS A 20 10.93 0.08 5.91
CA LYS A 20 10.20 0.93 6.87
C LYS A 20 10.79 2.34 6.97
N ARG A 21 12.08 2.44 7.31
CA ARG A 21 12.78 3.74 7.46
C ARG A 21 12.76 4.56 6.17
N VAL A 22 12.93 3.91 5.02
CA VAL A 22 12.93 4.58 3.71
C VAL A 22 11.57 5.15 3.37
N LEU A 23 10.49 4.41 3.65
CA LEU A 23 9.12 4.86 3.43
C LEU A 23 8.71 5.96 4.43
N GLU A 24 9.08 5.80 5.70
CA GLU A 24 8.79 6.78 6.75
C GLU A 24 9.50 8.12 6.51
N ALA A 25 10.74 8.11 6.02
CA ALA A 25 11.47 9.31 5.60
C ALA A 25 10.78 10.05 4.43
N LYS A 26 9.94 9.37 3.65
CA LYS A 26 9.12 9.97 2.58
C LYS A 26 7.73 10.42 3.06
N GLY A 27 7.52 10.43 4.38
CA GLY A 27 6.25 10.79 4.99
C GLY A 27 5.16 9.73 4.83
N ILE A 28 5.51 8.46 4.61
CA ILE A 28 4.56 7.34 4.53
C ILE A 28 4.57 6.61 5.87
N GLU A 29 3.42 6.45 6.51
CA GLU A 29 3.30 5.66 7.73
C GLU A 29 3.22 4.18 7.38
N VAL A 30 4.11 3.37 7.99
CA VAL A 30 4.20 1.93 7.76
C VAL A 30 3.64 1.19 8.96
N ILE A 31 2.53 0.50 8.74
CA ILE A 31 1.82 -0.29 9.74
C ILE A 31 2.07 -1.76 9.45
N ILE A 32 2.73 -2.45 10.37
CA ILE A 32 2.87 -3.91 10.35
C ILE A 32 1.82 -4.44 11.33
N PRO A 33 0.74 -5.09 10.85
CA PRO A 33 -0.31 -5.61 11.71
C PRO A 33 0.21 -6.78 12.57
N SER A 34 -0.45 -7.03 13.70
CA SER A 34 -0.24 -8.27 14.47
C SER A 34 -0.70 -9.48 13.67
N ASP A 35 -0.08 -10.64 13.90
CA ASP A 35 -0.38 -11.89 13.19
C ASP A 35 -1.87 -12.27 13.19
N GLY A 36 -2.59 -12.03 14.30
CA GLY A 36 -4.03 -12.30 14.39
C GLY A 36 -4.88 -11.47 13.43
N VAL A 37 -4.49 -10.22 13.17
CA VAL A 37 -5.15 -9.33 12.21
C VAL A 37 -4.76 -9.72 10.79
N ALA A 38 -3.48 -10.02 10.56
CA ALA A 38 -2.93 -10.29 9.23
C ALA A 38 -3.37 -11.64 8.65
N ARG A 39 -3.82 -12.58 9.49
CA ARG A 39 -4.17 -13.95 9.08
C ARG A 39 -5.42 -14.05 8.21
N HIS A 40 -6.32 -13.08 8.30
CA HIS A 40 -7.61 -13.12 7.62
C HIS A 40 -7.81 -11.84 6.81
N ASP A 41 -8.06 -11.98 5.51
CA ASP A 41 -8.17 -10.84 4.59
C ASP A 41 -9.25 -9.84 5.02
N LEU A 42 -10.41 -10.33 5.48
CA LEU A 42 -11.49 -9.49 5.99
C LEU A 42 -11.09 -8.70 7.24
N SER A 43 -10.37 -9.34 8.17
CA SER A 43 -9.88 -8.69 9.38
C SER A 43 -8.82 -7.64 9.06
N LEU A 44 -7.90 -7.96 8.14
CA LEU A 44 -6.87 -7.05 7.68
C LEU A 44 -7.47 -5.85 6.94
N HIS A 45 -8.47 -6.08 6.09
CA HIS A 45 -9.20 -5.05 5.37
C HIS A 45 -9.94 -4.12 6.32
N ALA A 46 -10.76 -4.67 7.24
CA ALA A 46 -11.48 -3.88 8.23
C ALA A 46 -10.52 -3.06 9.11
N TYR A 47 -9.40 -3.66 9.50
CA TYR A 47 -8.34 -2.95 10.23
C TYR A 47 -7.77 -1.79 9.42
N ALA A 48 -7.43 -1.97 8.15
CA ALA A 48 -6.90 -0.92 7.30
C ALA A 48 -7.91 0.22 7.08
N VAL A 49 -9.18 -0.11 6.82
CA VAL A 49 -10.26 0.86 6.68
C VAL A 49 -10.42 1.69 7.95
N SER A 50 -10.44 1.08 9.13
CA SER A 50 -10.53 1.78 10.41
C SER A 50 -9.39 2.78 10.67
N ARG A 51 -8.24 2.59 9.99
CA ARG A 51 -7.05 3.42 10.09
C ARG A 51 -6.92 4.44 8.95
N ASN A 52 -7.90 4.48 8.04
CA ASN A 52 -7.81 5.21 6.77
C ASN A 52 -6.49 4.88 6.04
N ALA A 53 -6.19 3.59 5.92
CA ALA A 53 -4.96 3.06 5.36
C ALA A 53 -5.21 2.20 4.13
N ILE A 54 -4.19 2.07 3.28
CA ILE A 54 -4.22 1.24 2.07
C ILE A 54 -3.50 -0.06 2.37
N VAL A 55 -4.10 -1.20 1.99
CA VAL A 55 -3.44 -2.49 2.14
C VAL A 55 -2.42 -2.71 1.03
N VAL A 56 -1.21 -3.13 1.37
CA VAL A 56 -0.20 -3.60 0.42
C VAL A 56 -0.16 -5.12 0.48
N THR A 57 -0.53 -5.76 -0.63
CA THR A 57 -0.65 -7.22 -0.75
C THR A 57 -0.09 -7.71 -2.08
N THR A 58 0.09 -9.01 -2.24
CA THR A 58 0.31 -9.65 -3.55
C THR A 58 -0.95 -10.25 -4.16
N ASP A 59 -2.06 -10.30 -3.41
CA ASP A 59 -3.33 -10.82 -3.91
C ASP A 59 -4.11 -9.75 -4.70
N LYS A 60 -4.47 -10.10 -5.93
CA LYS A 60 -5.29 -9.25 -6.80
C LYS A 60 -6.76 -9.22 -6.37
N ARG A 61 -7.23 -10.27 -5.69
CA ARG A 61 -8.63 -10.43 -5.28
C ARG A 61 -8.94 -9.78 -3.94
N PHE A 62 -7.93 -9.33 -3.21
CA PHE A 62 -8.09 -8.62 -1.95
C PHE A 62 -9.04 -7.40 -2.13
N PRO A 63 -9.87 -7.03 -1.14
CA PRO A 63 -10.78 -5.89 -1.27
C PRO A 63 -10.08 -4.52 -1.32
N ASP A 64 -10.69 -3.51 -1.94
CA ASP A 64 -10.16 -2.14 -1.92
C ASP A 64 -10.44 -1.42 -0.59
N PRO A 65 -9.57 -0.49 -0.12
CA PRO A 65 -8.42 0.08 -0.82
C PRO A 65 -7.14 -0.78 -0.71
N LYS A 66 -6.52 -1.09 -1.86
CA LYS A 66 -5.27 -1.85 -1.90
C LYS A 66 -4.27 -1.36 -2.96
N ILE A 67 -3.00 -1.75 -2.76
CA ILE A 67 -1.93 -1.73 -3.75
C ILE A 67 -1.43 -3.15 -3.89
N VAL A 68 -1.46 -3.67 -5.13
CA VAL A 68 -1.03 -5.03 -5.42
C VAL A 68 0.41 -5.02 -5.93
N LEU A 69 1.31 -5.64 -5.19
CA LEU A 69 2.69 -5.88 -5.60
C LEU A 69 2.79 -7.14 -6.46
N PRO A 70 3.68 -7.18 -7.46
CA PRO A 70 3.84 -8.35 -8.31
C PRO A 70 4.39 -9.53 -7.50
N MET A 71 3.73 -10.68 -7.53
CA MET A 71 4.19 -11.88 -6.84
C MET A 71 5.35 -12.58 -7.57
N TYR A 72 5.38 -12.49 -8.90
CA TYR A 72 6.37 -13.13 -9.77
C TYR A 72 6.88 -12.15 -10.84
N THR A 73 8.15 -12.31 -11.24
CA THR A 73 8.73 -11.69 -12.43
C THR A 73 8.23 -12.40 -13.70
N LYS A 74 8.56 -11.87 -14.88
CA LYS A 74 8.21 -12.50 -16.16
C LYS A 74 8.79 -13.91 -16.31
N GLU A 75 9.91 -14.16 -15.62
CA GLU A 75 10.61 -15.44 -15.56
C GLU A 75 10.13 -16.36 -14.42
N GLY A 76 9.00 -16.04 -13.77
CA GLY A 76 8.41 -16.85 -12.71
C GLY A 76 9.13 -16.79 -11.36
N LYS A 77 10.07 -15.84 -11.16
CA LYS A 77 10.83 -15.72 -9.91
C LYS A 77 10.19 -14.71 -8.96
N LYS A 78 10.34 -14.88 -7.64
CA LYS A 78 9.90 -13.85 -6.68
C LYS A 78 10.68 -12.55 -6.92
N PRO A 79 10.03 -11.39 -7.09
CA PRO A 79 10.73 -10.13 -7.31
C PRO A 79 11.59 -9.75 -6.11
N LYS A 80 12.74 -9.13 -6.39
CA LYS A 80 13.56 -8.50 -5.36
C LYS A 80 12.81 -7.34 -4.70
N TYR A 81 13.11 -7.07 -3.43
CA TYR A 81 12.46 -6.00 -2.67
C TYR A 81 12.65 -4.61 -3.28
N GLU A 82 13.77 -4.36 -3.96
CA GLU A 82 14.02 -3.12 -4.69
C GLU A 82 12.96 -2.91 -5.79
N LYS A 83 12.55 -3.98 -6.49
CA LYS A 83 11.50 -3.93 -7.51
C LYS A 83 10.12 -3.70 -6.89
N TRP A 84 9.83 -4.31 -5.74
CA TRP A 84 8.62 -4.01 -4.97
C TRP A 84 8.57 -2.56 -4.51
N HIS A 85 9.68 -1.98 -4.05
CA HIS A 85 9.75 -0.57 -3.71
C HIS A 85 9.45 0.33 -4.92
N THR A 86 10.06 0.07 -6.09
CA THR A 86 9.75 0.80 -7.32
C THR A 86 8.27 0.69 -7.70
N ALA A 87 7.69 -0.50 -7.63
CA ALA A 87 6.27 -0.72 -7.93
C ALA A 87 5.36 0.05 -6.96
N LEU A 88 5.62 -0.05 -5.65
CA LEU A 88 4.87 0.65 -4.62
C LEU A 88 4.89 2.17 -4.84
N MET A 89 6.07 2.76 -5.06
CA MET A 89 6.20 4.20 -5.27
C MET A 89 5.50 4.68 -6.55
N LYS A 90 5.46 3.84 -7.59
CA LYS A 90 4.72 4.13 -8.83
C LYS A 90 3.22 4.19 -8.57
N GLU A 91 2.67 3.22 -7.84
CA GLU A 91 1.24 3.21 -7.49
C GLU A 91 0.86 4.36 -6.56
N LEU A 92 1.68 4.65 -5.55
CA LEU A 92 1.47 5.82 -4.68
C LEU A 92 1.44 7.14 -5.46
N ARG A 93 2.31 7.28 -6.46
CA ARG A 93 2.31 8.46 -7.35
C ARG A 93 1.02 8.54 -8.16
N ARG A 94 0.52 7.41 -8.67
CA ARG A 94 -0.75 7.35 -9.42
C ARG A 94 -1.93 7.75 -8.55
N LEU A 95 -2.01 7.22 -7.32
CA LEU A 95 -3.06 7.58 -6.37
C LEU A 95 -3.04 9.07 -6.07
N ARG A 96 -1.87 9.65 -5.75
CA ARG A 96 -1.74 11.11 -5.54
C ARG A 96 -2.16 11.94 -6.75
N ALA A 97 -1.81 11.50 -7.97
CA ALA A 97 -2.21 12.19 -9.20
C ALA A 97 -3.72 12.10 -9.45
N GLY A 98 -4.34 10.95 -9.15
CA GLY A 98 -5.79 10.77 -9.24
C GLY A 98 -6.54 11.68 -8.28
N PHE A 99 -6.10 11.78 -7.02
CA PHE A 99 -6.68 12.71 -6.04
C PHE A 99 -6.60 14.16 -6.53
N ASN A 100 -5.45 14.60 -7.04
CA ASN A 100 -5.26 15.96 -7.55
C ASN A 100 -6.05 16.24 -8.85
N ALA A 101 -6.46 15.21 -9.59
CA ALA A 101 -7.27 15.38 -10.79
C ALA A 101 -8.76 15.59 -10.43
N THR A 102 -9.27 14.90 -9.42
CA THR A 102 -10.64 15.14 -8.89
C THR A 102 -10.77 16.47 -8.14
N ASP A 103 -9.70 16.94 -7.49
CA ASP A 103 -9.68 18.23 -6.78
C ASP A 103 -9.73 19.43 -7.76
N LYS A 104 -9.27 19.24 -9.01
CA LYS A 104 -9.35 20.27 -10.06
C LYS A 104 -10.68 20.29 -10.81
N SER A 105 -11.58 19.36 -10.51
CA SER A 105 -12.92 19.30 -11.11
C SER A 105 -14.02 19.80 -10.18
N ASP A 106 -13.68 20.35 -9.00
CA ASP A 106 -14.66 21.05 -8.17
C ASP A 106 -14.95 22.44 -8.77
N PRO A 107 -16.17 22.70 -9.30
CA PRO A 107 -16.54 24.01 -9.83
C PRO A 107 -16.87 25.02 -8.71
N PHE A 108 -16.71 24.66 -7.43
CA PHE A 108 -17.03 25.51 -6.29
C PHE A 108 -15.79 25.94 -5.50
N HIS A 109 -14.85 26.60 -6.17
CA HIS A 109 -13.95 27.54 -5.50
C HIS A 109 -14.47 28.97 -5.72
N TYR A 110 -15.23 29.47 -4.75
CA TYR A 110 -15.48 30.89 -4.52
C TYR A 110 -14.58 31.38 -3.38
#